data_AF-A0A7H8L1D8-F1
#
_entry.id   AF-A0A7H8L1D8-F1
#
_cell.length_a   1.000
_cell.length_b   1.000
_cell.length_c   1.000
_cell.angle_alpha   90.00
_cell.angle_beta   90.00
_cell.angle_gamma   90.00
#
_symmetry.space_group_name_H-M   'P 1'
#
loop_
_entity.id
_entity.type
_entity.pdbx_description
1 polymer ?
#
loop_
_entity_poly.entity_id
_entity_poly.type
_entity_poly.pdbx_seq_one_letter_code
_entity_poly.pdbx_strand_id
1 'polypeptide(L)'
;MYDERLAEFSRERLDGRPVPADLRTLLVAQWEGRDDLARLLGLEFFEAGELHPLLDTGYLSEAELADPEMQCVNAAAAAMAEHVKLVAKGGKGWLGYWLHPREPADRGWRLVELDTEFTFWRLRGRTLAEGVAAEQSGYRDEPDERDAFARLATELAALGLLLDTREYEALGDTEYRVDPEALMEELIEAEREQRGLH
;
A
#
# COMPACT_ATOMS: atom_id res chain seq x y z
N MET A 1 -13.76 -17.19 -13.17
CA MET A 1 -14.44 -17.65 -11.93
C MET A 1 -14.02 -16.83 -10.70
N TYR A 2 -13.40 -15.67 -10.86
CA TYR A 2 -13.01 -14.79 -9.75
C TYR A 2 -13.52 -13.35 -9.91
N ASP A 3 -14.35 -13.08 -10.93
CA ASP A 3 -14.75 -11.73 -11.30
C ASP A 3 -15.61 -11.07 -10.21
N GLU A 4 -16.47 -11.83 -9.54
CA GLU A 4 -17.28 -11.34 -8.42
C GLU A 4 -16.41 -11.00 -7.21
N ARG A 5 -15.45 -11.88 -6.86
CA ARG A 5 -14.51 -11.65 -5.75
C ARG A 5 -13.56 -10.48 -6.04
N LEU A 6 -13.12 -10.30 -7.28
CA LEU A 6 -12.35 -9.11 -7.70
C LEU A 6 -13.19 -7.83 -7.63
N ALA A 7 -14.47 -7.90 -8.02
CA ALA A 7 -15.37 -6.76 -7.93
C ALA A 7 -15.66 -6.38 -6.47
N GLU A 8 -15.78 -7.36 -5.58
CA GLU A 8 -15.90 -7.15 -4.14
C GLU A 8 -14.64 -6.51 -3.55
N PHE A 9 -13.47 -7.11 -3.80
CA PHE A 9 -12.18 -6.55 -3.39
C PHE A 9 -12.01 -5.11 -3.89
N SER A 10 -12.33 -4.86 -5.16
CA SER A 10 -12.29 -3.52 -5.74
C SER A 10 -13.19 -2.53 -5.01
N ARG A 11 -14.44 -2.90 -4.69
CA ARG A 11 -15.36 -2.04 -3.93
C ARG A 11 -14.82 -1.71 -2.54
N GLU A 12 -14.28 -2.69 -1.84
CA GLU A 12 -13.84 -2.53 -0.45
C GLU A 12 -12.48 -1.84 -0.32
N ARG A 13 -11.53 -2.14 -1.21
CA ARG A 13 -10.14 -1.69 -1.09
C ARG A 13 -9.77 -0.56 -2.03
N LEU A 14 -10.45 -0.46 -3.17
CA LEU A 14 -10.09 0.44 -4.26
C LEU A 14 -11.22 1.40 -4.65
N ASP A 15 -12.24 1.58 -3.80
CA ASP A 15 -13.44 2.38 -4.05
C ASP A 15 -14.15 2.05 -5.39
N GLY A 16 -14.15 0.78 -5.79
CA GLY A 16 -14.75 0.32 -7.04
C GLY A 16 -13.91 0.59 -8.30
N ARG A 17 -12.67 1.07 -8.15
CA ARG A 17 -11.76 1.27 -9.28
C ARG A 17 -11.24 -0.05 -9.84
N PRO A 18 -10.87 -0.11 -11.13
CA PRO A 18 -10.32 -1.33 -11.73
C PRO A 18 -9.09 -1.85 -10.98
N VAL A 19 -9.09 -3.15 -10.65
CA VAL A 19 -7.93 -3.80 -10.02
C VAL A 19 -6.75 -3.83 -11.00
N PRO A 20 -5.57 -3.30 -10.63
CA PRO A 20 -4.34 -3.41 -11.43
C PRO A 20 -4.00 -4.86 -11.81
N ALA A 21 -3.38 -5.05 -12.99
CA ALA A 21 -3.21 -6.37 -13.59
C ALA A 21 -2.31 -7.33 -12.77
N ASP A 22 -1.25 -6.79 -12.17
CA ASP A 22 -0.35 -7.53 -11.29
C ASP A 22 -1.05 -7.88 -9.97
N LEU A 23 -1.77 -6.93 -9.36
CA LEU A 23 -2.57 -7.18 -8.15
C LEU A 23 -3.64 -8.23 -8.42
N ARG A 24 -4.31 -8.19 -9.58
CA ARG A 24 -5.25 -9.24 -9.98
C ARG A 24 -4.58 -10.61 -10.04
N THR A 25 -3.39 -10.71 -10.62
CA THR A 25 -2.62 -11.97 -10.69
C THR A 25 -2.30 -12.50 -9.31
N LEU A 26 -1.85 -11.61 -8.40
CA LEU A 26 -1.50 -11.94 -7.03
C LEU A 26 -2.72 -12.39 -6.20
N LEU A 27 -3.84 -11.67 -6.29
CA LEU A 27 -5.09 -12.03 -5.61
C LEU A 27 -5.64 -13.38 -6.09
N VAL A 28 -5.65 -13.60 -7.39
CA VAL A 28 -6.10 -14.88 -7.96
C VAL A 28 -5.20 -16.03 -7.51
N ALA A 29 -3.88 -15.83 -7.47
CA ALA A 29 -2.96 -16.84 -6.94
C ALA A 29 -3.25 -17.18 -5.47
N GLN A 30 -3.46 -16.16 -4.61
CA GLN A 30 -3.86 -16.37 -3.21
C GLN A 30 -5.16 -17.21 -3.11
N TRP A 31 -6.18 -16.89 -3.90
CA TRP A 31 -7.46 -17.59 -3.84
C TRP A 31 -7.43 -19.01 -4.42
N GLU A 32 -6.47 -19.29 -5.31
CA GLU A 32 -6.16 -20.64 -5.79
C GLU A 32 -5.32 -21.45 -4.80
N GLY A 33 -4.88 -20.85 -3.68
CA GLY A 33 -3.96 -21.47 -2.72
C GLY A 33 -2.51 -21.55 -3.23
N ARG A 34 -2.15 -20.74 -4.23
CA ARG A 34 -0.78 -20.58 -4.73
C ARG A 34 -0.08 -19.47 -3.94
N ASP A 35 0.53 -19.86 -2.83
CA ASP A 35 1.17 -18.96 -1.86
C ASP A 35 2.62 -18.59 -2.23
N ASP A 36 3.18 -19.19 -3.26
CA ASP A 36 4.55 -19.01 -3.74
C ASP A 36 4.86 -17.57 -4.12
N LEU A 37 3.94 -16.89 -4.81
CA LEU A 37 4.08 -15.47 -5.16
C LEU A 37 4.04 -14.57 -3.92
N ALA A 38 3.06 -14.79 -3.04
CA ALA A 38 2.87 -14.01 -1.83
C ALA A 38 4.07 -14.18 -0.87
N ARG A 39 4.54 -15.41 -0.68
CA ARG A 39 5.72 -15.74 0.12
C ARG A 39 7.00 -15.15 -0.47
N LEU A 40 7.15 -15.16 -1.80
CA LEU A 40 8.31 -14.59 -2.47
C LEU A 40 8.40 -13.08 -2.30
N LEU A 41 7.25 -12.40 -2.29
CA LEU A 41 7.14 -10.96 -2.09
C LEU A 41 6.99 -10.55 -0.61
N GLY A 42 6.78 -11.50 0.30
CA GLY A 42 6.50 -11.23 1.70
C GLY A 42 5.18 -10.48 1.92
N LEU A 43 4.14 -10.84 1.18
CA LEU A 43 2.83 -10.19 1.20
C LEU A 43 1.74 -11.09 1.77
N GLU A 44 0.77 -10.48 2.43
CA GLU A 44 -0.53 -11.06 2.78
C GLU A 44 -1.63 -10.10 2.31
N PHE A 45 -2.46 -10.49 1.34
CA PHE A 45 -3.51 -9.61 0.84
C PHE A 45 -4.70 -9.59 1.80
N PHE A 46 -5.25 -8.40 2.02
CA PHE A 46 -6.46 -8.25 2.81
C PHE A 46 -7.63 -9.01 2.19
N GLU A 47 -8.39 -9.72 3.03
CA GLU A 47 -9.62 -10.40 2.65
C GLU A 47 -10.84 -9.48 2.76
N ALA A 48 -11.96 -9.99 2.22
CA ALA A 48 -13.24 -9.29 2.27
C ALA A 48 -13.70 -9.11 3.72
N GLY A 49 -14.18 -7.91 4.05
CA GLY A 49 -14.67 -7.56 5.39
C GLY A 49 -13.61 -7.27 6.45
N GLU A 50 -12.31 -7.43 6.14
CA GLU A 50 -11.25 -6.90 7.03
C GLU A 50 -11.34 -5.36 7.08
N LEU A 51 -11.18 -4.75 8.25
CA LEU A 51 -11.25 -3.30 8.39
C LEU A 51 -10.09 -2.61 7.65
N HIS A 52 -10.28 -1.37 7.23
CA HIS A 52 -9.18 -0.56 6.69
C HIS A 52 -8.23 -0.21 7.84
N PRO A 53 -6.91 -0.43 7.75
CA PRO A 53 -5.98 -0.18 8.86
C PRO A 53 -6.06 1.22 9.47
N LEU A 54 -6.19 2.26 8.64
CA LEU A 54 -6.36 3.64 9.12
C LEU A 54 -7.69 3.91 9.86
N LEU A 55 -8.64 2.97 9.81
CA LEU A 55 -9.94 3.05 10.49
C LEU A 55 -10.03 2.08 11.67
N ASP A 56 -9.01 1.25 11.88
CA ASP A 56 -9.02 0.27 12.96
C ASP A 56 -8.57 0.90 14.26
N THR A 57 -9.53 1.33 15.08
CA THR A 57 -9.27 1.84 16.43
C THR A 57 -9.45 0.76 17.50
N GLY A 58 -9.56 -0.52 17.13
CA GLY A 58 -9.87 -1.62 18.05
C GLY A 58 -8.77 -1.92 19.08
N TYR A 59 -7.55 -1.43 18.82
CA TYR A 59 -6.40 -1.56 19.73
C TYR A 59 -6.36 -0.49 20.82
N LEU A 60 -7.16 0.58 20.70
CA LEU A 60 -7.18 1.69 21.65
C LEU A 60 -8.05 1.37 22.87
N SER A 61 -7.57 1.74 24.05
CA SER A 61 -8.35 1.72 25.28
C SER A 61 -9.42 2.82 25.31
N GLU A 62 -10.39 2.70 26.21
CA GLU A 62 -11.41 3.75 26.41
C GLU A 62 -10.79 5.11 26.77
N ALA A 63 -9.67 5.12 27.49
CA ALA A 63 -8.96 6.34 27.86
C ALA A 63 -8.31 7.00 26.63
N GLU A 64 -7.68 6.21 25.76
CA GLU A 64 -7.09 6.71 24.51
C GLU A 64 -8.16 7.17 23.51
N LEU A 65 -9.30 6.46 23.42
CA LEU A 65 -10.44 6.90 22.61
C LEU A 65 -11.05 8.22 23.11
N ALA A 66 -10.97 8.48 24.41
CA ALA A 66 -11.44 9.73 25.02
C ALA A 66 -10.42 10.87 24.96
N ASP A 67 -9.16 10.59 24.63
CA ASP A 67 -8.11 11.61 24.51
C ASP A 67 -8.38 12.52 23.29
N PRO A 68 -8.57 13.85 23.49
CA PRO A 68 -8.80 14.77 22.39
C PRO A 68 -7.71 14.74 21.30
N GLU A 69 -6.44 14.54 21.67
CA GLU A 69 -5.35 14.49 20.69
C GLU A 69 -5.45 13.23 19.82
N MET A 70 -5.73 12.07 20.44
CA MET A 70 -5.98 10.83 19.71
C MET A 70 -7.21 10.92 18.80
N GLN A 71 -8.25 11.67 19.20
CA GLN A 71 -9.41 11.89 18.35
C GLN A 71 -9.06 12.71 17.10
N CYS A 72 -8.16 13.68 17.18
CA CYS A 72 -7.64 14.41 16.02
C CYS A 72 -6.89 13.47 15.08
N VAL A 73 -6.00 12.62 15.63
CA VAL A 73 -5.25 11.63 14.86
C VAL A 73 -6.18 10.64 14.16
N ASN A 74 -7.18 10.10 14.85
CA ASN A 74 -8.14 9.17 14.27
C ASN A 74 -8.99 9.82 13.17
N ALA A 75 -9.38 11.09 13.33
CA ALA A 75 -10.11 11.83 12.31
C ALA A 75 -9.24 12.10 11.07
N ALA A 76 -7.98 12.48 11.26
CA ALA A 76 -7.02 12.64 10.18
C ALA A 76 -6.74 11.32 9.45
N ALA A 77 -6.58 10.21 10.18
CA ALA A 77 -6.42 8.88 9.60
C ALA A 77 -7.63 8.47 8.75
N ALA A 78 -8.85 8.78 9.21
CA ALA A 78 -10.07 8.54 8.45
C ALA A 78 -10.12 9.37 7.15
N ALA A 79 -9.69 10.62 7.17
CA ALA A 79 -9.54 11.44 5.96
C ALA A 79 -8.44 10.88 5.03
N MET A 80 -7.31 10.42 5.58
CA MET A 80 -6.24 9.79 4.80
C MET A 80 -6.72 8.51 4.09
N ALA A 81 -7.64 7.74 4.69
CA ALA A 81 -8.24 6.55 4.06
C ALA A 81 -9.03 6.86 2.78
N GLU A 82 -9.42 8.12 2.54
CA GLU A 82 -9.99 8.55 1.26
C GLU A 82 -8.95 8.56 0.13
N HIS A 83 -7.69 8.79 0.46
CA HIS A 83 -6.58 8.95 -0.48
C HIS A 83 -5.66 7.74 -0.57
N VAL A 84 -5.54 6.97 0.51
CA VAL A 84 -4.71 5.77 0.60
C VAL A 84 -5.56 4.53 0.44
N LYS A 85 -5.19 3.64 -0.49
CA LYS A 85 -5.90 2.38 -0.76
C LYS A 85 -5.01 1.18 -0.48
N LEU A 86 -5.11 0.65 0.74
CA LEU A 86 -4.31 -0.46 1.22
C LEU A 86 -4.85 -1.79 0.73
N VAL A 87 -3.95 -2.64 0.23
CA VAL A 87 -4.30 -3.91 -0.43
C VAL A 87 -3.58 -5.12 0.16
N ALA A 88 -2.46 -4.92 0.86
CA ALA A 88 -1.72 -5.99 1.48
C ALA A 88 -1.02 -5.54 2.78
N LYS A 89 -0.72 -6.51 3.63
CA LYS A 89 0.24 -6.45 4.72
C LYS A 89 1.59 -6.95 4.21
N GLY A 90 2.69 -6.39 4.70
CA GLY A 90 4.05 -6.75 4.29
C GLY A 90 5.04 -5.62 4.53
N GLY A 91 6.33 -5.91 4.32
CA GLY A 91 7.39 -4.93 4.51
C GLY A 91 7.38 -4.31 5.91
N LYS A 92 7.23 -2.98 5.97
CA LYS A 92 7.18 -2.17 7.21
C LYS A 92 5.80 -2.15 7.87
N GLY A 93 4.75 -2.60 7.18
CA GLY A 93 3.40 -2.69 7.74
C GLY A 93 2.36 -3.01 6.66
N TRP A 94 1.92 -1.99 5.94
CA TRP A 94 0.88 -2.08 4.91
C TRP A 94 1.33 -1.46 3.60
N LEU A 95 0.82 -2.02 2.50
CA LEU A 95 1.11 -1.57 1.15
C LEU A 95 -0.17 -1.28 0.38
N GLY A 96 -0.10 -0.28 -0.49
CA GLY A 96 -1.23 0.16 -1.27
C GLY A 96 -0.91 1.23 -2.29
N TYR A 97 -1.93 2.04 -2.57
CA TYR A 97 -1.87 3.08 -3.57
C TYR A 97 -2.19 4.46 -2.97
N TRP A 98 -1.38 5.44 -3.33
CA TRP A 98 -1.65 6.85 -3.12
C TRP A 98 -2.44 7.43 -4.30
N LEU A 99 -3.69 7.82 -4.03
CA LEU A 99 -4.68 8.24 -5.02
C LEU A 99 -5.20 9.66 -4.77
N HIS A 100 -4.38 10.52 -4.17
CA HIS A 100 -4.78 11.89 -3.86
C HIS A 100 -5.15 12.67 -5.15
N PRO A 101 -6.26 13.44 -5.16
CA PRO A 101 -6.82 14.04 -6.38
C PRO A 101 -5.93 15.11 -7.04
N ARG A 102 -4.93 15.63 -6.32
CA ARG A 102 -3.94 16.55 -6.90
C ARG A 102 -2.80 15.84 -7.63
N GLU A 103 -2.66 14.52 -7.48
CA GLU A 103 -1.70 13.74 -8.26
C GLU A 103 -2.04 13.80 -9.76
N PRO A 104 -1.04 13.77 -10.67
CA PRO A 104 -1.32 13.82 -12.09
C PRO A 104 -2.05 12.55 -12.57
N ALA A 105 -3.23 12.73 -13.17
CA ALA A 105 -4.09 11.64 -13.63
C ALA A 105 -3.58 10.90 -14.88
N ASP A 106 -2.58 11.44 -15.56
CA ASP A 106 -1.92 10.83 -16.72
C ASP A 106 -0.91 9.73 -16.34
N ARG A 107 -0.74 9.49 -15.04
CA ARG A 107 0.21 8.53 -14.48
C ARG A 107 -0.53 7.34 -13.86
N GLY A 108 0.14 6.19 -13.84
CA GLY A 108 -0.32 5.02 -13.09
C GLY A 108 -0.41 5.32 -11.60
N TRP A 109 -1.16 4.50 -10.87
CA TRP A 109 -1.33 4.66 -9.42
C TRP A 109 0.02 4.60 -8.72
N ARG A 110 0.21 5.49 -7.75
CA ARG A 110 1.47 5.58 -7.03
C ARG A 110 1.46 4.61 -5.87
N LEU A 111 2.53 3.86 -5.71
CA LEU A 111 2.66 2.90 -4.61
C LEU A 111 3.00 3.64 -3.33
N VAL A 112 2.45 3.20 -2.22
CA VAL A 112 2.75 3.70 -0.87
C VAL A 112 2.86 2.52 0.08
N GLU A 113 3.83 2.59 0.99
CA GLU A 113 3.98 1.73 2.15
C GLU A 113 3.85 2.62 3.38
N LEU A 114 3.26 2.09 4.44
CA LEU A 114 3.20 2.76 5.73
C LEU A 114 3.19 1.74 6.86
N ASP A 115 3.57 2.18 8.04
CA ASP A 115 3.58 1.37 9.25
C ASP A 115 2.40 1.71 10.16
N THR A 116 2.36 1.06 11.32
CA THR A 116 1.35 1.29 12.36
C THR A 116 1.46 2.64 13.04
N GLU A 117 2.55 3.38 12.83
CA GLU A 117 2.79 4.71 13.39
C GLU A 117 2.46 5.84 12.38
N PHE A 118 1.88 5.49 11.23
CA PHE A 118 1.57 6.41 10.13
C PHE A 118 2.79 7.10 9.53
N THR A 119 3.94 6.43 9.51
CA THR A 119 5.09 6.85 8.69
C THR A 119 4.88 6.37 7.26
N PHE A 120 5.13 7.21 6.25
CA PHE A 120 4.83 6.88 4.85
C PHE A 120 6.10 6.80 4.01
N TRP A 121 6.23 5.71 3.26
CA TRP A 121 7.30 5.50 2.30
C TRP A 121 6.78 5.37 0.88
N ARG A 122 7.49 6.02 -0.03
CA ARG A 122 7.33 5.79 -1.47
C ARG A 122 8.08 4.54 -1.88
N LEU A 123 7.42 3.69 -2.69
CA LEU A 123 8.08 2.58 -3.36
C LEU A 123 8.45 2.93 -4.81
N ARG A 124 9.55 2.35 -5.28
CA ARG A 124 9.95 2.39 -6.69
C ARG A 124 9.05 1.46 -7.52
N GLY A 125 8.87 1.74 -8.80
CA GLY A 125 8.07 0.91 -9.71
C GLY A 125 6.72 1.50 -10.07
N ARG A 126 6.04 0.83 -11.00
CA ARG A 126 4.73 1.23 -11.54
C ARG A 126 3.61 0.27 -11.17
N THR A 127 3.98 -0.90 -10.64
CA THR A 127 3.08 -1.98 -10.24
C THR A 127 3.42 -2.40 -8.81
N LEU A 128 2.45 -2.93 -8.06
CA LEU A 128 2.67 -3.39 -6.70
C LEU A 128 3.79 -4.44 -6.65
N ALA A 129 3.80 -5.36 -7.61
CA ALA A 129 4.83 -6.38 -7.73
C ALA A 129 6.24 -5.80 -7.90
N GLU A 130 6.40 -4.76 -8.73
CA GLU A 130 7.68 -4.08 -8.90
C GLU A 130 8.16 -3.40 -7.62
N GLY A 131 7.28 -2.65 -6.94
CA GLY A 131 7.69 -1.93 -5.73
C GLY A 131 8.03 -2.84 -4.58
N VAL A 132 7.27 -3.91 -4.40
CA VAL A 132 7.58 -4.90 -3.36
C VAL A 132 8.86 -5.65 -3.70
N ALA A 133 9.07 -6.04 -4.97
CA ALA A 133 10.31 -6.69 -5.38
C ALA A 133 11.53 -5.77 -5.22
N ALA A 134 11.37 -4.47 -5.46
CA ALA A 134 12.42 -3.47 -5.26
C ALA A 134 12.78 -3.33 -3.78
N GLU A 135 11.80 -3.15 -2.89
CA GLU A 135 12.06 -3.09 -1.44
C GLU A 135 12.71 -4.38 -0.94
N GLN A 136 12.19 -5.55 -1.33
CA GLN A 136 12.76 -6.86 -0.96
C GLN A 136 14.21 -7.04 -1.45
N SER A 137 14.60 -6.42 -2.56
CA SER A 137 15.95 -6.52 -3.09
C SER A 137 17.01 -5.90 -2.16
N GLY A 138 16.63 -4.89 -1.35
CA GLY A 138 17.50 -4.26 -0.35
C GLY A 138 17.72 -5.08 0.92
N TYR A 139 16.91 -6.12 1.15
CA TYR A 139 16.97 -6.96 2.36
C TYR A 139 17.56 -8.36 2.12
N ARG A 140 17.88 -8.73 0.87
CA ARG A 140 18.50 -10.02 0.58
C ARG A 140 20.00 -9.99 0.90
N ASP A 141 20.59 -11.16 1.15
CA ASP A 141 22.02 -11.36 1.44
C ASP A 141 22.96 -10.99 0.26
N GLU A 142 22.38 -10.47 -0.82
CA GLU A 142 23.04 -10.10 -2.06
C GLU A 142 23.67 -8.71 -1.90
N PRO A 143 24.97 -8.54 -2.18
CA PRO A 143 25.63 -7.25 -2.02
C PRO A 143 25.13 -6.14 -2.96
N ASP A 144 24.45 -6.50 -4.05
CA ASP A 144 23.95 -5.58 -5.07
C ASP A 144 22.44 -5.77 -5.27
N GLU A 145 21.68 -4.72 -4.94
CA GLU A 145 20.22 -4.63 -5.12
C GLU A 145 19.79 -4.91 -6.56
N ARG A 146 20.61 -4.55 -7.55
CA ARG A 146 20.31 -4.76 -8.98
C ARG A 146 20.27 -6.25 -9.31
N ASP A 147 21.25 -7.00 -8.81
CA ASP A 147 21.33 -8.44 -9.01
C ASP A 147 20.21 -9.16 -8.23
N ALA A 148 19.92 -8.71 -7.01
CA ALA A 148 18.82 -9.22 -6.20
C ALA A 148 17.47 -9.00 -6.89
N PHE A 149 17.21 -7.80 -7.41
CA PHE A 149 15.99 -7.46 -8.15
C PHE A 149 15.86 -8.28 -9.43
N ALA A 150 16.92 -8.40 -10.24
CA ALA A 150 16.88 -9.19 -11.47
C ALA A 150 16.60 -10.68 -11.23
N ARG A 151 17.12 -11.23 -10.12
CA ARG A 151 16.79 -12.59 -9.66
C ARG A 151 15.34 -12.71 -9.24
N LEU A 152 14.85 -11.79 -8.41
CA LEU A 152 13.43 -11.73 -8.01
C LEU A 152 12.51 -11.65 -9.24
N ALA A 153 12.81 -10.79 -10.20
CA ALA A 153 12.04 -10.67 -11.45
C ALA A 153 12.02 -11.99 -12.25
N THR A 154 13.12 -12.75 -12.23
CA THR A 154 13.20 -14.07 -12.89
C THR A 154 12.37 -15.11 -12.15
N GLU A 155 12.45 -15.14 -10.82
CA GLU A 155 11.64 -16.02 -9.97
C GLU A 155 10.14 -15.74 -10.15
N LEU A 156 9.72 -14.46 -10.10
CA LEU A 156 8.33 -14.04 -10.32
C LEU A 156 7.82 -14.44 -11.71
N ALA A 157 8.65 -14.25 -12.75
CA ALA A 157 8.30 -14.63 -14.11
C ALA A 157 8.08 -16.15 -14.25
N ALA A 158 8.88 -16.97 -13.55
CA ALA A 158 8.71 -18.42 -13.54
C ALA A 158 7.40 -18.86 -12.88
N LEU A 159 6.86 -18.05 -11.96
CA LEU A 159 5.58 -18.25 -11.28
C LEU A 159 4.39 -17.59 -12.01
N GLY A 160 4.65 -16.97 -13.17
CA GLY A 160 3.62 -16.37 -14.04
C GLY A 160 3.32 -14.90 -13.76
N LEU A 161 4.13 -14.21 -12.96
CA LEU A 161 4.03 -12.76 -12.74
C LEU A 161 5.18 -12.03 -13.45
N LEU A 162 4.86 -11.35 -14.55
CA LEU A 162 5.83 -10.57 -15.31
C LEU A 162 5.88 -9.12 -14.80
N LEU A 163 7.07 -8.64 -14.48
CA LEU A 163 7.33 -7.22 -14.24
C LEU A 163 7.54 -6.49 -15.59
N ASP A 164 7.30 -5.19 -15.63
CA ASP A 164 7.48 -4.40 -16.87
C ASP A 164 8.98 -4.22 -17.18
N THR A 165 9.83 -4.31 -16.16
CA THR A 165 11.30 -4.24 -16.29
C THR A 165 12.01 -5.28 -15.42
N ARG A 166 13.23 -5.64 -15.83
CA ARG A 166 14.21 -6.41 -15.03
C ARG A 166 15.37 -5.54 -14.54
N GLU A 167 15.40 -4.29 -14.95
CA GLU A 167 16.45 -3.33 -14.61
C GLU A 167 15.96 -2.46 -13.46
N TYR A 168 16.65 -2.56 -12.31
CA TYR A 168 16.30 -1.80 -11.10
C TYR A 168 16.27 -0.28 -11.33
N GLU A 169 17.22 0.24 -12.12
CA GLU A 169 17.30 1.68 -12.44
C GLU A 169 16.18 2.17 -13.38
N ALA A 170 15.48 1.25 -14.05
CA ALA A 170 14.33 1.58 -14.91
C ALA A 170 13.01 1.65 -14.14
N LEU A 171 13.02 1.31 -12.84
CA LEU A 171 11.85 1.42 -11.98
C LEU A 171 11.41 2.89 -11.85
N GLY A 172 10.10 3.10 -11.84
CA GLY A 172 9.54 4.44 -11.68
C GLY A 172 9.80 4.98 -10.27
N ASP A 173 10.55 6.07 -10.14
CA ASP A 173 10.85 6.71 -8.84
C ASP A 173 10.31 8.15 -8.78
N THR A 174 9.05 8.32 -9.18
CA THR A 174 8.47 9.67 -9.27
C THR A 174 7.96 10.14 -7.91
N GLU A 175 8.31 11.36 -7.54
CA GLU A 175 7.80 12.04 -6.34
C GLU A 175 6.28 12.18 -6.36
N TYR A 176 5.70 12.10 -5.16
CA TYR A 176 4.33 12.52 -4.94
C TYR A 176 4.26 14.04 -5.09
N ARG A 177 3.19 14.52 -5.71
CA ARG A 177 2.91 15.95 -5.73
C ARG A 177 2.41 16.44 -4.37
N VAL A 178 1.67 15.60 -3.67
CA VAL A 178 1.23 15.83 -2.30
C VAL A 178 1.92 14.80 -1.41
N ASP A 179 2.73 15.29 -0.50
CA ASP A 179 3.44 14.46 0.47
C ASP A 179 2.45 13.90 1.51
N PRO A 180 2.36 12.56 1.68
CA PRO A 180 1.42 11.94 2.60
C PRO A 180 1.66 12.29 4.07
N GLU A 181 2.91 12.43 4.52
CA GLU A 181 3.24 12.79 5.90
C GLU A 181 2.81 14.23 6.19
N ALA A 182 3.19 15.16 5.30
CA ALA A 182 2.76 16.55 5.43
C ALA A 182 1.23 16.68 5.41
N LEU A 183 0.52 15.91 4.57
CA LEU A 183 -0.94 15.92 4.57
C LEU A 183 -1.52 15.38 5.87
N MET A 184 -0.95 14.30 6.43
CA MET A 184 -1.40 13.76 7.72
C MET A 184 -1.25 14.80 8.83
N GLU A 185 -0.11 15.48 8.90
CA GLU A 185 0.13 16.57 9.86
C GLU A 185 -0.87 17.73 9.67
N GLU A 186 -1.07 18.18 8.42
CA GLU A 186 -2.05 19.23 8.10
C GLU A 186 -3.47 18.86 8.54
N LEU A 187 -3.88 17.59 8.35
CA LEU A 187 -5.19 17.10 8.75
C LEU A 187 -5.33 17.01 10.28
N ILE A 188 -4.29 16.59 10.99
CA ILE A 188 -4.27 16.56 12.46
C ILE A 188 -4.41 17.99 13.01
N GLU A 189 -3.63 18.93 12.50
CA GLU A 189 -3.68 20.33 12.96
C GLU A 189 -5.03 20.98 12.64
N ALA A 190 -5.62 20.70 11.48
CA ALA A 190 -6.97 21.17 11.15
C ALA A 190 -8.03 20.66 12.14
N GLU A 191 -7.94 19.40 12.57
CA GLU A 191 -8.82 18.82 13.59
C GLU A 191 -8.59 19.45 14.97
N ARG A 192 -7.32 19.70 15.34
CA ARG A 192 -6.97 20.40 16.59
C ARG A 192 -7.57 21.81 16.62
N GLU A 193 -7.40 22.58 15.55
CA GLU A 193 -8.00 23.91 15.40
C GLU A 193 -9.53 23.87 15.51
N GLN A 194 -10.18 22.93 14.81
CA GLN A 194 -11.64 22.76 14.85
C GLN A 194 -12.15 22.46 16.26
N ARG A 195 -11.36 21.75 17.07
CA ARG A 195 -11.67 21.37 18.45
C ARG A 195 -11.21 22.39 19.48
N GLY A 196 -10.52 23.46 19.07
CA GLY A 196 -9.99 24.49 19.97
C GLY A 196 -8.80 24.01 20.82
N LEU A 197 -8.05 23.03 20.32
CA LEU A 197 -6.78 22.59 20.88
C LEU A 197 -5.66 23.48 20.32
N HIS A 198 -4.75 23.93 21.19
CA HIS A 198 -3.62 24.81 20.86
C HIS A 198 -2.33 24.25 21.44
#